data_AF-A0A9E2V8K1-F1
#
_entry.id   AF-A0A9E2V8K1-F1
#
_cell.length_a   1.000
_cell.length_b   1.000
_cell.length_c   1.000
_cell.angle_alpha   90.00
_cell.angle_beta   90.00
_cell.angle_gamma   90.00
#
_symmetry.space_group_name_H-M   'P 1'
#
loop_
_entity.id
_entity.type
_entity.pdbx_description
1 polymer ?
#
loop_
_entity_poly.entity_id
_entity_poly.type
_entity_poly.pdbx_seq_one_letter_code
_entity_poly.pdbx_strand_id
1 'polypeptide(L)'
;RDVISKKEIPKVYEVIKKDRESLIDNQTWNRRYREYMDKIKTGSLYDVAEVFRDLYFLKITKNLSFGERKLFDTATTLLLSELSTAKNTDEATIMSEIESLFKIDPL
;
A
#
# COMPACT_ATOMS: atom_id res chain seq x y z
N ARG A 1 12.49 -14.43 -3.91
CA ARG A 1 12.07 -13.02 -3.98
C ARG A 1 13.26 -12.21 -3.54
N ASP A 2 13.68 -11.28 -4.37
CA ASP A 2 14.73 -10.32 -4.02
C ASP A 2 14.10 -9.19 -3.21
N VAL A 3 14.74 -8.85 -2.10
CA VAL A 3 14.41 -7.64 -1.33
C VAL A 3 14.71 -6.43 -2.22
N ILE A 4 13.80 -5.46 -2.26
CA ILE A 4 14.01 -4.27 -3.08
C ILE A 4 15.29 -3.52 -2.66
N SER A 5 15.96 -2.91 -3.64
CA SER A 5 17.15 -2.11 -3.34
C SER A 5 16.77 -0.75 -2.74
N LYS A 6 17.66 -0.15 -1.95
CA LYS A 6 17.45 1.22 -1.42
C LYS A 6 17.13 2.26 -2.49
N LYS A 7 17.62 2.05 -3.72
CA LYS A 7 17.39 2.92 -4.89
C LYS A 7 15.94 2.87 -5.40
N GLU A 8 15.18 1.83 -5.04
CA GLU A 8 13.81 1.60 -5.50
C GLU A 8 12.78 2.16 -4.52
N ILE A 9 13.17 2.39 -3.26
CA ILE A 9 12.29 2.97 -2.22
C ILE A 9 11.63 4.26 -2.68
N PRO A 10 12.33 5.24 -3.30
CA PRO A 10 11.67 6.46 -3.77
C PRO A 10 10.54 6.18 -4.75
N LYS A 11 10.72 5.21 -5.67
CA LYS A 11 9.70 4.81 -6.63
C LYS A 11 8.49 4.16 -5.94
N VAL A 12 8.72 3.35 -4.91
CA VAL A 12 7.64 2.77 -4.09
C VAL A 12 6.85 3.88 -3.40
N TYR A 13 7.53 4.90 -2.88
CA TYR A 13 6.86 6.05 -2.25
C TYR A 13 6.08 6.88 -3.27
N GLU A 14 6.57 7.02 -4.50
CA GLU A 14 5.81 7.65 -5.59
C GLU A 14 4.51 6.87 -5.89
N VAL A 15 4.55 5.54 -5.89
CA VAL A 15 3.34 4.71 -6.07
C VAL A 15 2.33 4.95 -4.94
N ILE A 16 2.80 5.03 -3.69
CA ILE A 16 1.97 5.31 -2.52
C ILE A 16 1.35 6.71 -2.59
N LYS A 17 2.10 7.71 -3.05
CA LYS A 17 1.64 9.10 -3.20
C LYS A 17 0.71 9.33 -4.39
N LYS A 18 0.78 8.48 -5.40
CA LYS A 18 0.08 8.71 -6.67
C LYS A 18 -1.43 8.82 -6.46
N ASP A 19 -2.01 9.86 -7.03
CA ASP A 19 -3.40 10.24 -6.83
C ASP A 19 -4.40 9.20 -7.34
N ARG A 20 -5.60 9.26 -6.77
CA ARG A 20 -6.64 8.24 -6.84
C ARG A 20 -7.43 8.22 -8.15
N GLU A 21 -7.08 9.02 -9.15
CA GLU A 21 -7.86 9.16 -10.40
C GLU A 21 -8.23 7.81 -11.04
N SER A 22 -7.38 6.79 -10.88
CA SER A 22 -7.64 5.43 -11.38
C SER A 22 -8.71 4.62 -10.64
N LEU A 23 -9.19 5.06 -9.46
CA LEU A 23 -10.18 4.33 -8.66
C LEU A 23 -11.63 4.75 -8.90
N ILE A 24 -11.86 5.80 -9.69
CA ILE A 24 -13.19 6.27 -10.12
C ILE A 24 -13.80 5.32 -11.15
N ASP A 25 -13.09 4.27 -11.56
CA ASP A 25 -13.63 3.28 -12.48
C ASP A 25 -14.78 2.49 -11.83
N ASN A 26 -15.89 2.33 -12.57
CA ASN A 26 -17.18 1.74 -12.20
C ASN A 26 -17.11 0.23 -11.80
N GLN A 27 -15.92 -0.29 -11.50
CA GLN A 27 -15.71 -1.65 -11.07
C GLN A 27 -16.25 -1.91 -9.66
N THR A 28 -17.02 -2.99 -9.53
CA THR A 28 -17.49 -3.52 -8.25
C THR A 28 -16.33 -3.98 -7.37
N TRP A 29 -16.44 -3.71 -6.07
CA TRP A 29 -15.45 -4.07 -5.03
C TRP A 29 -15.00 -5.54 -5.08
N ASN A 30 -15.91 -6.47 -5.42
CA ASN A 30 -15.58 -7.90 -5.55
C ASN A 30 -14.55 -8.21 -6.63
N ARG A 31 -14.50 -7.43 -7.72
CA ARG A 31 -13.50 -7.59 -8.76
C ARG A 31 -12.16 -7.04 -8.30
N ARG A 32 -12.15 -5.83 -7.71
CA ARG A 32 -10.96 -5.21 -7.11
C ARG A 32 -10.32 -6.08 -6.03
N TYR A 33 -11.13 -6.70 -5.17
CA TYR A 33 -10.63 -7.60 -4.14
C TYR A 33 -9.84 -8.78 -4.73
N ARG A 34 -10.34 -9.38 -5.82
CA ARG A 34 -9.60 -10.46 -6.53
C ARG A 34 -8.31 -9.95 -7.14
N GLU A 35 -8.36 -8.81 -7.82
CA GLU A 35 -7.18 -8.18 -8.43
C GLU A 35 -6.11 -7.84 -7.36
N TYR A 36 -6.52 -7.29 -6.22
CA TYR A 36 -5.62 -7.01 -5.09
C TYR A 36 -5.02 -8.27 -4.47
N MET A 37 -5.82 -9.34 -4.32
CA MET A 37 -5.29 -10.62 -3.87
C MET A 37 -4.25 -11.16 -4.85
N ASP A 38 -4.49 -11.07 -6.15
CA ASP A 38 -3.56 -11.55 -7.16
C ASP A 38 -2.28 -10.70 -7.19
N LYS A 39 -2.40 -9.37 -7.06
CA LYS A 39 -1.28 -8.45 -6.85
C LYS A 39 -0.43 -8.84 -5.64
N ILE A 40 -1.04 -9.10 -4.49
CA ILE A 40 -0.30 -9.57 -3.31
C ILE A 40 0.42 -10.89 -3.58
N LYS A 41 -0.22 -11.83 -4.30
CA LYS A 41 0.40 -13.12 -4.65
C LYS A 41 1.58 -13.00 -5.62
N THR A 42 1.63 -11.96 -6.47
CA THR A 42 2.81 -11.74 -7.33
C THR A 42 4.09 -11.54 -6.52
N GLY A 43 3.96 -11.02 -5.29
CA GLY A 43 5.09 -10.69 -4.43
C GLY A 43 5.89 -9.46 -4.87
N SER A 44 5.38 -8.69 -5.84
CA SER A 44 5.94 -7.41 -6.27
C SER A 44 5.63 -6.34 -5.23
N LEU A 45 6.65 -5.63 -4.75
CA LEU A 45 6.45 -4.57 -3.75
C LEU A 45 5.66 -3.39 -4.32
N TYR A 46 5.80 -3.11 -5.61
CA TYR A 46 5.01 -2.08 -6.29
C TYR A 46 3.52 -2.41 -6.27
N ASP A 47 3.17 -3.67 -6.55
CA ASP A 47 1.80 -4.15 -6.50
C ASP A 47 1.23 -4.10 -5.07
N VAL A 48 2.03 -4.50 -4.08
CA VAL A 48 1.65 -4.40 -2.66
C VAL A 48 1.45 -2.93 -2.25
N ALA A 49 2.31 -2.02 -2.71
CA ALA A 49 2.21 -0.59 -2.42
C ALA A 49 0.94 0.04 -3.01
N GLU A 50 0.54 -0.37 -4.23
CA GLU A 50 -0.74 0.05 -4.83
C GLU A 50 -1.94 -0.42 -3.99
N VAL A 51 -1.95 -1.70 -3.60
CA VAL A 51 -3.03 -2.27 -2.77
C VAL A 51 -3.10 -1.57 -1.42
N PHE A 52 -1.96 -1.33 -0.78
CA PHE A 52 -1.87 -0.61 0.49
C PHE A 52 -2.43 0.81 0.37
N ARG A 53 -2.00 1.59 -0.63
CA ARG A 53 -2.49 2.96 -0.87
C ARG A 53 -4.00 2.99 -0.98
N ASP A 54 -4.56 2.11 -1.82
CA ASP A 54 -5.98 2.11 -2.11
C ASP A 54 -6.82 1.78 -0.88
N LEU A 55 -6.38 0.78 -0.09
CA LEU A 55 -7.01 0.37 1.16
C LEU A 55 -6.81 1.37 2.31
N TYR A 56 -5.65 2.02 2.38
CA TYR A 56 -5.39 3.09 3.34
C TYR A 56 -6.34 4.27 3.09
N PHE A 57 -6.54 4.64 1.82
CA PHE A 57 -7.54 5.64 1.47
C PHE A 57 -8.95 5.19 1.85
N LEU A 58 -9.33 3.93 1.55
CA LEU A 58 -10.63 3.42 1.97
C LEU A 58 -10.80 3.48 3.49
N LYS A 59 -9.74 3.22 4.26
CA LYS A 59 -9.74 3.27 5.73
C LYS A 59 -9.98 4.68 6.28
N ILE A 60 -9.45 5.72 5.62
CA ILE A 60 -9.69 7.10 6.05
C ILE A 60 -11.06 7.63 5.60
N THR A 61 -11.61 7.11 4.50
CA THR A 61 -12.94 7.52 3.99
C THR A 61 -14.09 6.76 4.64
N LYS A 62 -13.90 5.47 4.95
CA LYS A 62 -14.94 4.59 5.51
C LYS A 62 -14.36 3.55 6.46
N ASN A 63 -15.24 2.90 7.22
CA ASN A 63 -14.86 1.69 7.94
C ASN A 63 -14.67 0.52 6.96
N LEU A 64 -13.50 -0.13 7.04
CA LEU A 64 -13.21 -1.36 6.30
C LEU A 64 -14.06 -2.52 6.84
N SER A 65 -14.63 -3.31 5.92
CA SER A 65 -15.19 -4.63 6.19
C SER A 65 -14.11 -5.62 6.64
N PHE A 66 -14.52 -6.79 7.14
CA PHE A 66 -13.58 -7.82 7.61
C PHE A 66 -12.57 -8.25 6.52
N GLY A 67 -13.03 -8.47 5.29
CA GLY A 67 -12.18 -8.85 4.17
C GLY A 67 -11.21 -7.72 3.76
N GLU A 68 -11.72 -6.48 3.68
CA GLU A 68 -10.90 -5.29 3.43
C GLU A 68 -9.81 -5.10 4.48
N ARG A 69 -10.16 -5.25 5.75
CA ARG A 69 -9.23 -5.11 6.87
C ARG A 69 -8.14 -6.18 6.82
N LYS A 70 -8.53 -7.45 6.64
CA LYS A 70 -7.57 -8.55 6.51
C LYS A 70 -6.60 -8.34 5.35
N LEU A 71 -7.11 -7.86 4.21
CA LEU A 71 -6.30 -7.55 3.05
C LEU A 71 -5.35 -6.38 3.30
N PHE A 72 -5.84 -5.33 3.98
CA PHE A 72 -5.06 -4.16 4.35
C PHE A 72 -3.94 -4.53 5.31
N ASP A 73 -4.22 -5.32 6.33
CA ASP A 73 -3.24 -5.80 7.30
C ASP A 73 -2.15 -6.62 6.58
N THR A 74 -2.55 -7.50 5.66
CA THR A 74 -1.62 -8.29 4.84
C THR A 74 -0.71 -7.40 3.98
N ALA A 75 -1.28 -6.44 3.26
CA ALA A 75 -0.52 -5.50 2.43
C ALA A 75 0.43 -4.64 3.29
N THR A 76 -0.03 -4.19 4.46
CA THR A 76 0.76 -3.40 5.41
C THR A 76 1.96 -4.18 5.91
N THR A 77 1.76 -5.40 6.42
CA THR A 77 2.87 -6.24 6.91
C THR A 77 3.91 -6.51 5.81
N LEU A 78 3.47 -6.82 4.59
CA LEU A 78 4.39 -7.06 3.48
C LEU A 78 5.17 -5.79 3.09
N LEU A 79 4.48 -4.66 2.99
CA LEU A 79 5.10 -3.38 2.62
C LEU A 79 6.12 -2.92 3.65
N LEU A 80 5.74 -2.94 4.93
CA LEU A 80 6.60 -2.50 6.03
C LEU A 80 7.82 -3.41 6.18
N SER A 81 7.64 -4.73 6.09
CA SER A 81 8.72 -5.70 6.23
C SER A 81 9.78 -5.57 5.12
N GLU A 82 9.35 -5.37 3.88
CA GLU A 82 10.27 -5.19 2.75
C GLU A 82 11.01 -3.85 2.83
N LEU A 83 10.30 -2.76 3.14
CA LEU A 83 10.89 -1.42 3.27
C LEU A 83 11.84 -1.31 4.47
N SER A 84 11.47 -1.90 5.61
CA SER A 84 12.28 -1.92 6.83
C SER A 84 13.60 -2.67 6.59
N THR A 85 13.52 -3.83 5.94
CA THR A 85 14.68 -4.62 5.52
C THR A 85 15.55 -3.85 4.53
N ALA A 86 14.95 -3.24 3.50
CA ALA A 86 15.70 -2.47 2.50
C ALA A 86 16.38 -1.24 3.10
N LYS A 87 15.73 -0.50 4.01
CA LYS A 87 16.30 0.69 4.68
C LYS A 87 17.23 0.34 5.83
N ASN A 88 17.14 -0.85 6.40
CA ASN A 88 17.73 -1.24 7.67
C ASN A 88 17.23 -0.35 8.82
N THR A 89 15.91 -0.24 8.94
CA THR A 89 15.20 0.52 9.98
C THR A 89 14.03 -0.31 10.49
N ASP A 90 13.32 0.14 11.53
CA ASP A 90 12.17 -0.56 12.08
C ASP A 90 10.87 -0.26 11.29
N GLU A 91 9.92 -1.19 11.35
CA GLU A 91 8.62 -1.07 10.67
C GLU A 91 7.81 0.14 11.16
N ALA A 92 7.97 0.54 12.43
CA ALA A 92 7.26 1.68 12.99
C ALA A 92 7.76 3.01 12.39
N THR A 93 9.07 3.14 12.17
CA THR A 93 9.69 4.26 11.45
C THR A 93 9.18 4.33 10.02
N ILE A 94 9.13 3.21 9.29
CA ILE A 94 8.57 3.16 7.93
C ILE A 94 7.09 3.57 7.94
N MET A 95 6.30 3.06 8.87
CA MET A 95 4.88 3.40 8.98
C MET A 95 4.70 4.91 9.21
N SER A 96 5.49 5.51 10.10
CA SER A 96 5.46 6.94 10.37
C SER A 96 5.84 7.78 9.15
N GLU A 97 6.85 7.34 8.39
CA GLU A 97 7.21 7.99 7.11
C GLU A 97 6.05 7.94 6.13
N ILE A 98 5.45 6.75 5.92
CA ILE A 98 4.32 6.55 5.01
C ILE A 98 3.13 7.41 5.42
N GLU A 99 2.75 7.42 6.70
CA GLU A 99 1.65 8.26 7.21
C GLU A 99 1.92 9.74 6.98
N SER A 100 3.19 10.17 7.09
CA SER A 100 3.58 11.55 6.79
C SER A 100 3.41 11.88 5.30
N LEU A 101 3.50 10.90 4.39
CA LEU A 101 3.23 11.11 2.97
C LEU A 101 1.75 11.42 2.69
N PHE A 102 0.83 10.85 3.47
CA PHE A 102 -0.62 11.07 3.31
C PHE A 102 -1.13 12.34 3.98
N LYS A 103 -0.38 12.93 4.93
CA LYS A 103 -0.76 14.16 5.65
C LYS A 103 -0.44 15.45 4.89
N ILE A 104 0.18 15.37 3.71
CA ILE A 104 0.71 16.54 2.97
C ILE A 104 -0.36 17.26 2.13
N ASP A 105 -1.60 16.77 2.06
CA ASP A 105 -2.71 17.50 1.41
C ASP A 105 -3.75 18.03 2.42
N PRO A 106 -3.47 19.11 3.16
CA PRO A 106 -4.48 20.11 3.43
C PRO A 106 -4.68 20.92 2.14
N LEU A 107 -5.85 20.79 1.53
CA LEU A 107 -6.36 21.79 0.58
C LEU A 107 -6.04 23.23 1.01
#